data_AF-A0A380JMJ3-F1
#
_entry.id   AF-A0A380JMJ3-F1
#
_cell.length_a   1.000
_cell.length_b   1.000
_cell.length_c   1.000
_cell.angle_alpha   90.00
_cell.angle_beta   90.00
_cell.angle_gamma   90.00
#
_symmetry.space_group_name_H-M   'P 1'
#
loop_
_entity.id
_entity.type
_entity.pdbx_description
1 polymer ?
#
loop_
_entity_poly.entity_id
_entity_poly.type
_entity_poly.pdbx_seq_one_letter_code
_entity_poly.pdbx_strand_id
1 'polypeptide(L)'
;MKNLDHQKAELLEAIHQLGYDSLRYSIFSKERPGEWEVVIEYDDTSGVYLVYGTMDRGSYHGKTAYRKFNAAKEGFMTFLEDIVMINKYYVEEGMPVNYDSPLWSNN
;
A
#
# COMPACT_ATOMS: atom_id res chain seq x y z
N MET A 1 12.18 15.18 -15.02
CA MET A 1 12.14 13.77 -15.49
C MET A 1 11.60 12.94 -14.33
N LYS A 2 10.60 12.09 -14.57
CA LYS A 2 10.04 11.20 -13.54
C LYS A 2 11.07 10.12 -13.23
N ASN A 3 11.59 10.09 -12.00
CA ASN A 3 12.58 9.10 -11.58
C ASN A 3 11.88 8.08 -10.68
N LEU A 4 11.18 7.12 -11.31
CA LEU A 4 10.43 6.09 -10.59
C LEU A 4 11.33 5.22 -9.73
N ASP A 5 12.57 4.97 -10.14
CA ASP A 5 13.51 4.15 -9.38
C ASP A 5 13.89 4.83 -8.06
N HIS A 6 14.16 6.14 -8.10
CA HIS A 6 14.40 6.92 -6.88
C HIS A 6 13.16 6.97 -5.97
N GLN A 7 11.99 7.22 -6.55
CA GLN A 7 10.72 7.26 -5.82
C GLN A 7 10.38 5.91 -5.19
N LYS A 8 10.68 4.80 -5.88
CA LYS A 8 10.54 3.45 -5.35
C LYS A 8 11.47 3.23 -4.16
N ALA A 9 12.74 3.64 -4.26
CA ALA A 9 13.68 3.54 -3.16
C ALA A 9 13.21 4.33 -1.93
N GLU A 10 12.70 5.55 -2.13
CA GLU A 10 12.14 6.36 -1.04
C GLU A 10 10.95 5.70 -0.33
N LEU A 11 10.08 5.02 -1.08
CA LEU A 11 8.92 4.32 -0.52
C LEU A 11 9.37 3.08 0.28
N LEU A 12 10.30 2.30 -0.28
CA LEU A 12 10.86 1.12 0.40
C LEU A 12 11.59 1.49 1.69
N GLU A 13 12.35 2.59 1.67
CA GLU A 13 13.00 3.11 2.88
C GLU A 13 11.98 3.52 3.95
N ALA A 14 10.91 4.23 3.57
CA ALA A 14 9.86 4.62 4.51
C ALA A 14 9.11 3.41 5.10
N ILE A 15 8.81 2.40 4.29
CA ILE A 15 8.21 1.13 4.75
C ILE A 15 9.11 0.45 5.78
N HIS A 16 10.40 0.32 5.46
CA HIS A 16 11.36 -0.33 6.34
C HIS A 16 11.54 0.42 7.67
N GLN A 17 11.64 1.75 7.62
CA GLN A 17 11.76 2.59 8.82
C GLN A 17 10.55 2.47 9.77
N LEU A 18 9.37 2.19 9.23
CA LEU A 18 8.15 1.95 10.02
C LEU A 18 7.97 0.49 10.44
N GLY A 19 8.85 -0.42 10.00
CA GLY A 19 8.73 -1.86 10.24
C GLY A 19 7.59 -2.52 9.47
N TYR A 20 7.14 -1.91 8.36
CA TYR A 20 6.01 -2.37 7.55
C TYR A 20 6.41 -3.42 6.51
N ASP A 21 7.58 -4.05 6.66
CA ASP A 21 8.16 -4.98 5.69
C ASP A 21 7.30 -6.23 5.43
N SER A 22 6.46 -6.62 6.40
CA SER A 22 5.53 -7.76 6.24
C SER A 22 4.20 -7.40 5.59
N LEU A 23 3.95 -6.12 5.32
CA LEU A 23 2.75 -5.71 4.59
C LEU A 23 2.84 -6.09 3.11
N ARG A 24 1.70 -6.36 2.51
CA ARG A 24 1.58 -6.62 1.08
C ARG A 24 1.42 -5.31 0.32
N TYR A 25 2.31 -5.04 -0.63
CA TYR A 25 2.24 -3.85 -1.46
C TYR A 25 2.87 -4.03 -2.84
N SER A 26 2.41 -3.20 -3.78
CA SER A 26 2.98 -3.08 -5.12
C SER A 26 3.40 -1.63 -5.40
N ILE A 27 4.70 -1.43 -5.70
CA ILE A 27 5.28 -0.12 -5.99
C ILE A 27 5.81 -0.09 -7.42
N PHE A 28 5.12 0.64 -8.29
CA PHE A 28 5.43 0.79 -9.71
C PHE A 28 5.74 -0.56 -10.38
N SER A 29 4.98 -1.59 -10.00
CA SER A 29 5.18 -2.95 -10.49
C SER A 29 4.67 -3.09 -11.92
N LYS A 30 5.33 -3.95 -12.70
CA LYS A 30 4.83 -4.41 -14.01
C LYS A 30 3.92 -5.62 -13.87
N GLU A 31 4.00 -6.30 -12.73
CA GLU A 31 3.15 -7.44 -12.41
C GLU A 31 1.81 -6.95 -11.88
N ARG A 32 0.76 -7.74 -12.11
CA ARG A 32 -0.56 -7.45 -11.57
C ARG A 32 -0.49 -7.58 -10.04
N PRO A 33 -1.03 -6.62 -9.27
CA PRO A 33 -1.05 -6.73 -7.82
C PRO A 33 -1.85 -7.97 -7.38
N GLY A 34 -1.37 -8.63 -6.33
CA GLY A 34 -2.02 -9.75 -5.67
C GLY A 34 -3.25 -9.32 -4.86
N GLU A 35 -3.78 -10.23 -4.06
CA GLU A 35 -4.87 -9.93 -3.12
C GLU A 35 -4.33 -9.24 -1.86
N TRP A 36 -5.10 -8.26 -1.37
CA TRP A 36 -4.81 -7.52 -0.14
C TRP A 36 -3.52 -6.70 -0.16
N GLU A 37 -3.07 -6.29 -1.35
CA GLU A 37 -1.99 -5.34 -1.56
C GLU A 37 -2.46 -3.88 -1.56
N VAL A 38 -1.69 -3.00 -0.93
CA VAL A 38 -1.73 -1.55 -1.20
C VAL A 38 -0.84 -1.25 -2.40
N VAL A 39 -1.38 -0.55 -3.39
CA VAL A 39 -0.74 -0.32 -4.68
C VAL A 39 -0.47 1.16 -4.87
N ILE A 40 0.72 1.49 -5.34
CA ILE A 40 1.04 2.79 -5.94
C ILE A 40 1.62 2.56 -7.34
N GLU A 41 0.89 3.02 -8.35
CA GLU A 41 1.29 2.98 -9.75
C GLU A 41 1.33 4.39 -10.34
N TYR A 42 1.97 4.55 -11.51
CA TYR A 42 1.84 5.78 -12.28
C TYR A 42 1.27 5.45 -13.64
N ASP A 43 0.17 6.11 -13.97
CA ASP A 43 -0.45 6.01 -15.28
C ASP A 43 0.21 7.03 -16.23
N ASP A 44 1.01 6.53 -17.16
CA ASP A 44 1.69 7.36 -18.16
C ASP A 44 0.71 8.02 -19.14
N THR A 45 -0.53 7.53 -19.25
CA THR A 45 -1.57 8.10 -20.12
C THR A 45 -2.12 9.40 -19.54
N SER A 46 -2.49 9.40 -18.26
CA SER A 46 -3.08 10.55 -17.57
C SER A 46 -2.06 11.41 -16.83
N GLY A 47 -0.83 10.91 -16.65
CA GLY A 47 0.26 11.61 -15.96
C GLY A 47 0.01 11.76 -14.46
N VAL A 48 -0.65 10.78 -13.82
CA VAL A 48 -0.96 10.79 -12.39
C VAL A 48 -0.46 9.52 -11.70
N TYR A 49 -0.20 9.65 -10.41
CA TYR A 49 0.00 8.52 -9.51
C TYR A 49 -1.37 8.02 -9.06
N LEU A 50 -1.55 6.71 -8.99
CA LEU A 50 -2.78 6.09 -8.54
C LEU A 50 -2.45 5.25 -7.30
N VAL A 51 -3.18 5.49 -6.21
CA VAL A 51 -3.08 4.73 -4.96
C VAL A 51 -4.40 4.02 -4.71
N TYR A 52 -4.35 2.73 -4.40
CA TYR A 52 -5.53 1.91 -4.12
C TYR A 52 -5.20 0.63 -3.35
N GLY A 53 -6.20 0.02 -2.73
CA GLY A 53 -6.09 -1.30 -2.11
C GLY A 53 -6.73 -2.35 -3.02
N THR A 54 -6.11 -3.51 -3.15
CA THR A 54 -6.75 -4.70 -3.70
C THR A 54 -7.43 -5.49 -2.59
N MET A 55 -8.49 -6.21 -2.96
CA MET A 55 -9.30 -7.04 -2.08
C MET A 55 -9.38 -8.45 -2.68
N ASP A 56 -10.23 -9.31 -2.12
CA ASP A 56 -10.51 -10.64 -2.67
C ASP A 56 -10.85 -10.60 -4.18
N ARG A 57 -10.35 -11.60 -4.89
CA ARG A 57 -10.60 -11.83 -6.33
C ARG A 57 -10.15 -10.66 -7.22
N GLY A 58 -9.22 -9.84 -6.74
CA GLY A 58 -8.65 -8.72 -7.49
C GLY A 58 -9.63 -7.56 -7.71
N SER A 59 -10.68 -7.45 -6.89
CA SER A 59 -11.44 -6.21 -6.77
C SER A 59 -10.59 -5.14 -6.07
N TYR A 60 -10.91 -3.86 -6.24
CA TYR A 60 -10.16 -2.77 -5.61
C TYR A 60 -11.07 -1.84 -4.81
N HIS A 61 -10.54 -1.34 -3.70
CA HIS A 61 -11.17 -0.34 -2.86
C HIS A 61 -10.37 0.97 -2.94
N GLY A 62 -11.08 2.09 -3.04
CA GLY A 62 -10.53 3.44 -2.96
C GLY A 62 -9.39 3.71 -3.94
N LYS A 63 -9.70 4.02 -5.21
CA LYS A 63 -8.69 4.44 -6.18
C LYS A 63 -8.60 5.96 -6.24
N THR A 64 -7.48 6.50 -5.75
CA THR A 64 -7.25 7.95 -5.66
C THR A 64 -6.12 8.37 -6.58
N ALA A 65 -6.34 9.43 -7.35
CA ALA A 65 -5.37 9.99 -8.29
C ALA A 65 -4.66 11.22 -7.70
N TYR A 66 -3.34 11.24 -7.83
CA TYR A 66 -2.48 12.33 -7.34
C TYR A 66 -1.60 12.86 -8.46
N ARG A 67 -1.47 14.18 -8.56
CA ARG A 67 -0.59 14.83 -9.56
C ARG A 67 0.88 14.91 -9.13
N LYS A 68 1.16 14.79 -7.83
CA LYS A 68 2.50 14.95 -7.25
C LYS A 68 2.88 13.70 -6.48
N PHE A 69 4.14 13.29 -6.62
CA PHE A 69 4.68 12.12 -5.92
C PHE A 69 4.52 12.22 -4.41
N ASN A 70 4.88 13.35 -3.78
CA ASN A 70 4.81 13.47 -2.32
C ASN A 70 3.40 13.24 -1.77
N ALA A 71 2.36 13.72 -2.47
CA ALA A 71 0.98 13.51 -2.08
C ALA A 71 0.54 12.04 -2.29
N ALA A 72 1.03 11.39 -3.35
CA ALA A 72 0.79 9.97 -3.58
C ALA A 72 1.50 9.09 -2.55
N LYS A 73 2.75 9.44 -2.18
CA LYS A 73 3.54 8.81 -1.13
C LYS A 73 2.79 8.90 0.20
N GLU A 74 2.34 10.09 0.59
CA GLU A 74 1.52 10.29 1.79
C GLU A 74 0.27 9.40 1.78
N GLY A 75 -0.53 9.45 0.71
CA GLY A 75 -1.72 8.61 0.59
C GLY A 75 -1.43 7.10 0.65
N PHE A 76 -0.33 6.66 0.03
CA PHE A 76 0.11 5.27 0.07
C PHE A 76 0.55 4.84 1.49
N MET A 77 1.31 5.68 2.19
CA MET A 77 1.74 5.39 3.56
C MET A 77 0.56 5.39 4.55
N THR A 78 -0.38 6.33 4.42
CA THR A 78 -1.61 6.35 5.23
C THR A 78 -2.43 5.08 5.00
N PHE A 79 -2.56 4.60 3.76
CA PHE A 79 -3.28 3.36 3.50
C PHE A 79 -2.57 2.15 4.15
N LEU A 80 -1.23 2.08 4.10
CA LEU A 80 -0.50 1.02 4.82
C LEU A 80 -0.76 1.07 6.34
N GLU A 81 -0.80 2.26 6.92
CA GLU A 81 -1.16 2.45 8.34
C GLU A 81 -2.59 2.01 8.65
N ASP A 82 -3.56 2.36 7.79
CA ASP A 82 -4.95 1.93 7.92
C ASP A 82 -5.07 0.40 7.90
N ILE A 83 -4.29 -0.28 7.04
CA ILE A 83 -4.23 -1.74 6.97
C ILE A 83 -3.72 -2.35 8.28
N VAL A 84 -2.71 -1.73 8.92
CA VAL A 84 -2.24 -2.13 10.25
C VAL A 84 -3.33 -1.93 11.29
N MET A 85 -3.92 -0.75 11.34
CA MET A 85 -4.94 -0.41 12.33
C MET A 85 -6.15 -1.34 12.26
N ILE A 86 -6.69 -1.59 11.06
CA ILE A 86 -7.89 -2.41 10.91
C ILE A 86 -7.65 -3.89 11.24
N ASN A 87 -6.50 -4.46 10.88
CA ASN A 87 -6.22 -5.86 11.19
C ASN A 87 -5.88 -6.06 12.67
N LYS A 88 -5.25 -5.08 13.34
CA LYS A 88 -5.12 -5.09 14.80
C LYS A 88 -6.49 -5.12 15.47
N TYR A 89 -7.39 -4.25 15.04
CA TYR A 89 -8.78 -4.23 15.51
C TYR A 89 -9.48 -5.58 15.28
N TYR A 90 -9.30 -6.20 14.10
CA TYR A 90 -9.86 -7.53 13.85
C TYR A 90 -9.32 -8.61 14.79
N VAL A 91 -8.03 -8.60 15.11
CA VAL A 91 -7.46 -9.53 16.10
C VAL A 91 -8.07 -9.31 17.48
N GLU A 92 -8.22 -8.05 17.92
CA GLU A 92 -8.80 -7.70 19.22
C GLU A 92 -10.27 -8.16 19.35
N GLU A 93 -11.03 -8.07 18.26
CA GLU A 93 -12.45 -8.49 18.21
C GLU A 93 -12.63 -9.98 17.88
N GLY A 94 -11.55 -10.75 17.69
CA GLY A 94 -11.62 -12.16 17.28
C GLY A 94 -12.19 -12.37 15.87
N MET A 95 -12.06 -11.36 15.01
CA MET A 95 -12.49 -11.38 13.61
C MET A 95 -11.38 -11.94 12.69
N PRO A 96 -11.74 -12.47 11.50
CA PRO A 96 -10.74 -12.87 10.51
C PRO A 96 -9.94 -11.67 9.99
N VAL A 97 -8.63 -11.84 9.88
CA VAL A 97 -7.71 -10.87 9.26
C VAL A 97 -7.61 -11.07 7.75
N ASN A 98 -7.17 -10.03 7.05
CA ASN A 98 -7.05 -10.03 5.58
C ASN A 98 -5.98 -11.03 5.09
N TYR A 99 -4.88 -11.15 5.84
CA TYR A 99 -3.79 -12.10 5.61
C TYR A 99 -2.94 -12.23 6.89
N ASP A 100 -2.07 -13.22 6.99
CA ASP A 100 -1.18 -13.35 8.16
C ASP A 100 -0.04 -12.33 8.14
N SER A 101 0.16 -11.62 9.25
CA SER A 101 1.28 -10.69 9.45
C SER A 101 1.62 -10.57 10.93
N PRO A 102 2.91 -10.45 11.31
CA PRO A 102 3.30 -10.18 12.69
C PRO A 102 2.82 -8.81 13.20
N LEU A 103 2.42 -7.90 12.31
CA LEU A 103 2.02 -6.53 12.67
C LEU A 103 0.63 -6.42 13.30
N TRP A 104 -0.20 -7.46 13.21
CA TRP A 104 -1.57 -7.42 13.75
C TRP A 104 -1.63 -7.66 15.25
N SER A 105 -0.62 -8.33 15.80
CA SER A 105 -0.54 -8.59 17.23
C SER A 105 0.39 -7.55 17.85
N ASN A 106 -0.01 -7.01 19.01
CA ASN A 106 0.94 -6.27 19.83
C ASN A 106 1.88 -7.31 20.46
N ASN A 107 3.15 -7.32 20.06
CA ASN A 107 4.21 -7.95 20.85
C ASN A 107 4.28 -7.31 22.24
#